data_AF-X1BML6-F1
#
_entry.id   AF-X1BML6-F1
#
_cell.length_a   1.000
_cell.length_b   1.000
_cell.length_c   1.000
_cell.angle_alpha   90.00
_cell.angle_beta   90.00
_cell.angle_gamma   90.00
#
_symmetry.space_group_name_H-M   'P 1'
#
loop_
_entity.id
_entity.type
_entity.pdbx_description
1 polymer ?
#
loop_
_entity_poly.entity_id
_entity_poly.type
_entity_poly.pdbx_seq_one_letter_code
_entity_poly.pdbx_strand_id
1 'polypeptide(L)'
;LRKAFEYNDRALEIKKEIGDRSGELKCYANLGITYSSLGDFKKAVEYYKKALKIAKEIGDLDSERIGTYHLALIYGDNINKPELAYDYCRKSLELSEKITGRLIEEEHKIGFSSRISNAYQYMVPLCLKLKKGNESFEFMERGKSRVFLDLLAATEIKPSVKVTPKLRSLLDEEEDYLIKLREIQTRHLRQKKITIELGEIDKILEKLGVVYKEIEVFDPEYVFIRRGKPLSFTEIQGVLTSQKKDTVLVEYFTIKDKVFIFIVSSKDKKLQVETVLISQERLTLYIENYWSSV
;
A
#
# COMPACT_ATOMS: atom_id res chain seq x y z
N LEU A 1 9.13 3.09 -28.61
CA LEU A 1 8.53 1.77 -28.29
C LEU A 1 9.22 0.62 -29.03
N ARG A 2 9.29 0.61 -30.38
CA ARG A 2 9.99 -0.47 -31.14
C ARG A 2 11.45 -0.73 -30.71
N LYS A 3 12.27 0.32 -30.59
CA LYS A 3 13.65 0.21 -30.06
C LYS A 3 13.70 -0.33 -28.62
N ALA A 4 12.70 -0.01 -27.79
CA ALA A 4 12.65 -0.50 -26.41
C ALA A 4 12.40 -2.02 -26.35
N PHE A 5 11.63 -2.58 -27.29
CA PHE A 5 11.51 -4.04 -27.43
C PHE A 5 12.83 -4.68 -27.80
N GLU A 6 13.47 -4.18 -28.86
CA GLU A 6 14.74 -4.75 -29.35
C GLU A 6 15.84 -4.71 -28.27
N TYR A 7 15.94 -3.63 -27.49
CA TYR A 7 16.89 -3.56 -26.38
C TYR A 7 16.52 -4.47 -25.20
N ASN A 8 15.25 -4.53 -24.81
CA ASN A 8 14.83 -5.40 -23.69
C ASN A 8 14.91 -6.89 -24.04
N ASP A 9 14.60 -7.29 -25.29
CA ASP A 9 14.69 -8.68 -25.73
C ASP A 9 16.15 -9.15 -25.82
N ARG A 10 17.05 -8.33 -26.40
CA ARG A 10 18.49 -8.62 -26.41
C ARG A 10 19.09 -8.67 -25.01
N ALA A 11 18.70 -7.71 -24.16
CA ALA A 11 19.13 -7.71 -22.77
C ALA A 11 18.63 -8.98 -22.05
N LEU A 12 17.38 -9.36 -22.25
CA LEU A 12 16.80 -10.57 -21.65
C LEU A 12 17.56 -11.84 -22.06
N GLU A 13 17.94 -11.97 -23.33
CA GLU A 13 18.73 -13.09 -23.83
C GLU A 13 20.09 -13.18 -23.12
N ILE A 14 20.85 -12.07 -23.09
CA ILE A 14 22.14 -12.00 -22.39
C ILE A 14 21.97 -12.32 -20.90
N LYS A 15 20.94 -11.77 -20.25
CA LYS A 15 20.67 -12.00 -18.82
C LYS A 15 20.37 -13.46 -18.51
N LYS A 16 19.65 -14.16 -19.41
CA LYS A 16 19.44 -15.62 -19.31
C LYS A 16 20.73 -16.40 -19.48
N GLU A 17 21.54 -16.07 -20.50
CA GLU A 17 22.80 -16.76 -20.79
C GLU A 17 23.78 -16.70 -19.62
N ILE A 18 23.88 -15.55 -18.95
CA ILE A 18 24.77 -15.38 -17.79
C ILE A 18 24.13 -15.77 -16.45
N GLY A 19 22.87 -16.22 -16.45
CA GLY A 19 22.14 -16.61 -15.24
C GLY A 19 21.77 -15.46 -14.29
N ASP A 20 21.72 -14.20 -14.77
CA ASP A 20 21.36 -13.02 -13.97
C ASP A 20 19.83 -12.91 -13.82
N ARG A 21 19.29 -13.61 -12.82
CA ARG A 21 17.85 -13.60 -12.50
C ARG A 21 17.31 -12.20 -12.20
N SER A 22 18.08 -11.34 -11.53
CA SER A 22 17.64 -9.96 -11.24
C SER A 22 17.54 -9.14 -12.53
N GLY A 23 18.49 -9.32 -13.45
CA GLY A 23 18.46 -8.73 -14.78
C GLY A 23 17.28 -9.22 -15.62
N GLU A 24 17.00 -10.53 -15.61
CA GLU A 24 15.83 -11.12 -16.28
C GLU A 24 14.52 -10.53 -15.76
N LEU A 25 14.37 -10.41 -14.44
CA LEU A 25 13.21 -9.81 -13.79
C LEU A 25 12.96 -8.40 -14.33
N LYS A 26 13.99 -7.55 -14.33
CA LYS A 26 13.89 -6.16 -14.81
C LYS A 26 13.48 -6.09 -16.28
N CYS A 27 14.05 -6.96 -17.12
CA CYS A 27 13.69 -7.04 -18.54
C CYS A 27 12.21 -7.42 -18.73
N TYR A 28 11.74 -8.45 -18.01
CA TYR A 28 10.33 -8.86 -18.07
C TYR A 28 9.37 -7.78 -17.55
N ALA A 29 9.70 -7.08 -16.46
CA ALA A 29 8.90 -5.98 -15.95
C ALA A 29 8.79 -4.84 -16.98
N ASN A 30 9.91 -4.47 -17.61
CA ASN A 30 9.95 -3.44 -18.65
C ASN A 30 9.16 -3.83 -19.90
N LEU A 31 9.22 -5.09 -20.32
CA LEU A 31 8.38 -5.61 -21.41
C LEU A 31 6.90 -5.54 -21.06
N GLY A 32 6.53 -5.87 -19.82
CA GLY A 32 5.18 -5.71 -19.29
C GLY A 32 4.66 -4.28 -19.42
N ILE A 33 5.46 -3.31 -18.96
CA ILE A 33 5.17 -1.87 -19.09
C ILE A 33 5.02 -1.48 -20.57
N THR A 34 5.97 -1.90 -21.41
CA THR A 34 5.99 -1.51 -22.83
C THR A 34 4.76 -2.04 -23.58
N TYR A 35 4.36 -3.29 -23.34
CA TYR A 35 3.14 -3.85 -23.92
C TYR A 35 1.87 -3.21 -23.36
N SER A 36 1.84 -2.88 -22.07
CA SER A 36 0.72 -2.15 -21.46
C SER A 36 0.54 -0.78 -22.12
N SER A 37 1.62 -0.04 -22.36
CA SER A 37 1.61 1.26 -23.05
C SER A 37 1.19 1.16 -24.52
N LEU A 38 1.33 -0.01 -25.14
CA LEU A 38 0.84 -0.29 -26.50
C LEU A 38 -0.62 -0.77 -26.55
N GLY A 39 -1.26 -1.01 -25.39
CA GLY A 39 -2.60 -1.58 -25.33
C GLY A 39 -2.67 -3.09 -25.54
N ASP A 40 -1.53 -3.79 -25.69
CA ASP A 40 -1.50 -5.27 -25.72
C ASP A 40 -1.45 -5.81 -24.29
N PHE A 41 -2.59 -5.70 -23.61
CA PHE A 41 -2.74 -6.07 -22.21
C PHE A 41 -2.55 -7.56 -21.95
N LYS A 42 -2.82 -8.41 -22.95
CA LYS A 42 -2.62 -9.86 -22.84
C LYS A 42 -1.14 -10.19 -22.73
N LYS A 43 -0.30 -9.61 -23.59
CA LYS A 43 1.15 -9.76 -23.49
C LYS A 43 1.71 -9.09 -22.24
N ALA A 44 1.22 -7.90 -21.88
CA ALA A 44 1.63 -7.24 -20.65
C ALA A 44 1.45 -8.15 -19.43
N VAL A 45 0.29 -8.79 -19.29
CA VAL A 45 0.01 -9.78 -18.23
C VAL A 45 0.98 -10.96 -18.26
N GLU A 46 1.30 -11.50 -19.44
CA GLU A 46 2.26 -12.60 -19.57
C GLU A 46 3.63 -12.20 -19.03
N TYR A 47 4.15 -11.04 -19.43
CA TYR A 47 5.45 -10.54 -19.01
C TYR A 47 5.50 -10.17 -17.53
N TYR A 48 4.46 -9.52 -16.99
CA TYR A 48 4.36 -9.27 -15.56
C TYR A 48 4.29 -10.58 -14.74
N LYS A 49 3.59 -11.62 -15.22
CA LYS A 49 3.59 -12.93 -14.55
C LYS A 49 4.96 -13.61 -14.57
N LYS A 50 5.73 -13.48 -15.66
CA LYS A 50 7.13 -13.94 -15.72
C LYS A 50 7.99 -13.20 -14.70
N ALA A 51 7.93 -11.86 -14.67
CA ALA A 51 8.65 -11.05 -13.69
C ALA A 51 8.27 -11.42 -12.25
N LEU A 52 6.98 -11.61 -11.97
CA LEU A 52 6.46 -11.99 -10.65
C LEU A 52 6.98 -13.35 -10.19
N LYS A 53 7.10 -14.32 -11.12
CA LYS A 53 7.67 -15.63 -10.81
C LYS A 53 9.12 -15.50 -10.35
N ILE A 54 9.94 -14.72 -11.08
CA ILE A 54 11.34 -14.50 -10.71
C ILE A 54 11.47 -13.72 -9.41
N ALA A 55 10.64 -12.69 -9.19
CA ALA A 55 10.63 -11.90 -7.97
C ALA A 55 10.46 -12.79 -6.72
N LYS A 56 9.54 -13.75 -6.79
CA LYS A 56 9.33 -14.74 -5.73
C LYS A 56 10.53 -15.68 -5.56
N GLU A 57 11.10 -16.17 -6.66
CA GLU A 57 12.26 -17.07 -6.63
C GLU A 57 13.48 -16.43 -5.95
N ILE A 58 13.71 -15.13 -6.17
CA ILE A 58 14.86 -14.41 -5.59
C ILE A 58 14.53 -13.64 -4.31
N GLY A 59 13.27 -13.68 -3.85
CA GLY A 59 12.81 -12.99 -2.64
C GLY A 59 12.71 -11.45 -2.74
N ASP A 60 12.62 -10.89 -3.95
CA ASP A 60 12.48 -9.45 -4.19
C ASP A 60 11.02 -9.01 -3.98
N LEU A 61 10.70 -8.59 -2.75
CA LEU A 61 9.35 -8.20 -2.36
C LEU A 61 8.86 -6.92 -3.05
N ASP A 62 9.71 -5.93 -3.32
CA ASP A 62 9.26 -4.67 -3.94
C ASP A 62 8.90 -4.90 -5.40
N SER A 63 9.71 -5.69 -6.12
CA SER A 63 9.36 -6.14 -7.46
C SER A 63 8.09 -6.99 -7.47
N GLU A 64 7.90 -7.87 -6.48
CA GLU A 64 6.65 -8.65 -6.36
C GLU A 64 5.43 -7.74 -6.16
N ARG A 65 5.56 -6.75 -5.26
CA ARG A 65 4.52 -5.76 -4.95
C ARG A 65 4.12 -4.95 -6.19
N ILE A 66 5.12 -4.41 -6.89
CA ILE A 66 4.94 -3.58 -8.10
C ILE A 66 4.27 -4.40 -9.21
N GLY A 67 4.81 -5.59 -9.51
CA GLY A 67 4.25 -6.46 -10.55
C GLY A 67 2.81 -6.87 -10.26
N THR A 68 2.50 -7.17 -8.99
CA THR A 68 1.13 -7.49 -8.55
C THR A 68 0.20 -6.28 -8.70
N TYR A 69 0.64 -5.07 -8.37
CA TYR A 69 -0.17 -3.85 -8.57
C TYR A 69 -0.46 -3.56 -10.05
N HIS A 70 0.54 -3.70 -10.93
CA HIS A 70 0.32 -3.52 -12.38
C HIS A 70 -0.67 -4.54 -12.95
N LEU A 71 -0.63 -5.79 -12.48
CA LEU A 71 -1.64 -6.78 -12.84
C LEU A 71 -3.04 -6.36 -12.37
N ALA A 72 -3.17 -5.76 -11.19
CA ALA A 72 -4.45 -5.26 -10.69
C ALA A 72 -5.05 -4.19 -11.61
N LEU A 73 -4.24 -3.21 -12.03
CA LEU A 73 -4.64 -2.16 -12.96
C LEU A 73 -5.07 -2.76 -14.30
N ILE A 74 -4.26 -3.65 -14.88
CA ILE A 74 -4.58 -4.26 -16.18
C ILE A 74 -5.86 -5.07 -16.11
N TYR A 75 -6.05 -5.89 -15.06
CA TYR A 75 -7.26 -6.69 -14.93
C TYR A 75 -8.50 -5.82 -14.71
N GLY A 76 -8.43 -4.75 -13.92
CA GLY A 76 -9.60 -3.94 -13.59
C GLY A 76 -9.98 -2.97 -14.69
N ASP A 77 -9.00 -2.21 -15.20
CA ASP A 77 -9.24 -1.10 -16.12
C ASP A 77 -9.31 -1.55 -17.58
N ASN A 78 -8.52 -2.58 -17.95
CA ASN A 78 -8.31 -2.93 -19.35
C ASN A 78 -8.96 -4.26 -19.77
N ILE A 79 -8.97 -5.25 -18.88
CA ILE A 79 -9.57 -6.58 -19.14
C ILE A 79 -10.99 -6.68 -18.54
N ASN A 80 -11.38 -5.74 -17.69
CA ASN A 80 -12.66 -5.70 -16.98
C ASN A 80 -12.96 -6.98 -16.16
N LYS A 81 -11.97 -7.40 -15.36
CA LYS A 81 -12.05 -8.47 -14.34
C LYS A 81 -11.85 -7.87 -12.94
N PRO A 82 -12.86 -7.18 -12.39
CA PRO A 82 -12.71 -6.40 -11.16
C PRO A 82 -12.42 -7.26 -9.92
N GLU A 83 -12.93 -8.49 -9.84
CA GLU A 83 -12.63 -9.41 -8.73
C GLU A 83 -11.15 -9.80 -8.72
N LEU A 84 -10.61 -10.12 -9.90
CA LEU A 84 -9.21 -10.46 -10.04
C LEU A 84 -8.30 -9.24 -9.79
N ALA A 85 -8.75 -8.06 -10.23
CA ALA A 85 -8.07 -6.80 -9.91
C ALA A 85 -8.01 -6.55 -8.40
N TYR A 86 -9.11 -6.83 -7.70
CA TYR A 86 -9.19 -6.69 -6.24
C TYR A 86 -8.20 -7.61 -5.55
N ASP A 87 -8.12 -8.89 -5.95
CA ASP A 87 -7.19 -9.86 -5.37
C ASP A 87 -5.73 -9.43 -5.55
N TYR A 88 -5.37 -8.99 -6.76
CA TYR A 88 -4.03 -8.49 -7.04
C TYR A 88 -3.73 -7.19 -6.28
N CYS A 89 -4.67 -6.23 -6.22
CA CYS A 89 -4.44 -4.97 -5.50
C CYS A 89 -4.27 -5.22 -4.00
N ARG A 90 -5.14 -6.06 -3.41
CA ARG A 90 -5.06 -6.49 -2.02
C ARG A 90 -3.71 -7.14 -1.72
N LYS A 91 -3.28 -8.09 -2.55
CA LYS A 91 -1.97 -8.73 -2.39
C LYS A 91 -0.81 -7.73 -2.45
N SER A 92 -0.90 -6.71 -3.32
CA SER A 92 0.11 -5.64 -3.38
C SER A 92 0.14 -4.82 -2.09
N LEU A 93 -1.02 -4.52 -1.50
CA LEU A 93 -1.11 -3.84 -0.20
C LEU A 93 -0.55 -4.70 0.94
N GLU A 94 -0.80 -6.02 0.94
CA GLU A 94 -0.23 -6.95 1.93
C GLU A 94 1.30 -7.03 1.83
N LEU A 95 1.84 -7.10 0.60
CA LEU A 95 3.28 -7.02 0.36
C LEU A 95 3.85 -5.67 0.79
N SER A 96 3.06 -4.59 0.64
CA SER A 96 3.46 -3.26 1.09
C SER A 96 3.66 -3.21 2.60
N GLU A 97 2.70 -3.72 3.37
CA GLU A 97 2.81 -3.80 4.82
C GLU A 97 4.03 -4.62 5.26
N LYS A 98 4.29 -5.75 4.57
CA LYS A 98 5.49 -6.57 4.79
C LYS A 98 6.80 -5.81 4.53
N ILE A 99 6.84 -4.97 3.49
CA ILE A 99 8.01 -4.12 3.19
C ILE A 99 8.13 -3.03 4.25
N THR A 100 7.05 -2.32 4.60
CA THR A 100 7.07 -1.29 5.65
C THR A 100 7.60 -1.83 6.97
N GLY A 101 7.21 -3.05 7.37
CA GLY A 101 7.74 -3.71 8.57
C GLY A 101 9.23 -4.06 8.50
N ARG A 102 9.83 -4.11 7.30
CA ARG A 102 11.28 -4.31 7.08
C ARG A 102 12.06 -3.00 6.96
N LEU A 103 11.36 -1.86 6.79
CA LEU A 103 11.98 -0.55 6.74
C LEU A 103 12.25 -0.06 8.15
N ILE A 104 13.52 0.17 8.46
CA ILE A 104 13.97 0.47 9.81
C ILE A 104 13.96 1.98 10.08
N GLU A 105 14.34 2.77 9.08
CA GLU A 105 14.38 4.23 9.17
C GLU A 105 13.04 4.84 8.75
N GLU A 106 12.55 5.79 9.53
CA GLU A 106 11.28 6.49 9.25
C GLU A 106 11.31 7.21 7.90
N GLU A 107 12.44 7.80 7.52
CA GLU A 107 12.61 8.47 6.22
C GLU A 107 12.36 7.52 5.03
N HIS A 108 12.83 6.27 5.14
CA HIS A 108 12.57 5.25 4.13
C HIS A 108 11.10 4.82 4.07
N LYS A 109 10.38 4.91 5.20
CA LYS A 109 8.92 4.65 5.24
C LYS A 109 8.15 5.76 4.53
N ILE A 110 8.54 7.04 4.69
CA ILE A 110 7.89 8.19 4.02
C ILE A 110 7.93 8.03 2.50
N GLY A 111 9.12 7.79 1.93
CA GLY A 111 9.27 7.58 0.49
C GLY A 111 8.57 6.31 -0.01
N PHE A 112 8.29 5.37 0.88
CA PHE A 112 7.53 4.16 0.57
C PHE A 112 6.01 4.40 0.61
N SER A 113 5.45 5.10 1.60
CA SER A 113 3.99 5.25 1.66
C SER A 113 3.42 6.16 0.57
N SER A 114 4.19 7.13 0.06
CA SER A 114 3.86 7.84 -1.17
C SER A 114 3.66 6.88 -2.36
N ARG A 115 4.52 5.85 -2.50
CA ARG A 115 4.43 4.85 -3.58
C ARG A 115 3.24 3.90 -3.46
N ILE A 116 2.74 3.66 -2.25
CA ILE A 116 1.59 2.75 -2.01
C ILE A 116 0.25 3.50 -1.96
N SER A 117 0.27 4.83 -1.84
CA SER A 117 -0.92 5.68 -1.87
C SER A 117 -1.79 5.42 -3.10
N ASN A 118 -1.17 5.25 -4.27
CA ASN A 118 -1.87 4.92 -5.51
C ASN A 118 -2.67 3.60 -5.40
N ALA A 119 -2.15 2.60 -4.69
CA ALA A 119 -2.85 1.33 -4.50
C ALA A 119 -4.10 1.48 -3.62
N TYR A 120 -4.02 2.27 -2.53
CA TYR A 120 -5.19 2.63 -1.74
C TYR A 120 -6.21 3.43 -2.57
N GLN A 121 -5.74 4.42 -3.33
CA GLN A 121 -6.60 5.24 -4.18
C GLN A 121 -7.34 4.42 -5.26
N TYR A 122 -6.69 3.40 -5.81
CA TYR A 122 -7.30 2.48 -6.77
C TYR A 122 -8.28 1.51 -6.08
N MET A 123 -7.96 1.05 -4.87
CA MET A 123 -8.76 0.07 -4.15
C MET A 123 -10.16 0.60 -3.76
N VAL A 124 -10.26 1.88 -3.39
CA VAL A 124 -11.52 2.52 -2.97
C VAL A 124 -12.62 2.39 -4.04
N PRO A 125 -12.49 2.97 -5.25
CA PRO A 125 -13.52 2.85 -6.29
C PRO A 125 -13.73 1.41 -6.76
N LEU A 126 -12.68 0.56 -6.72
CA LEU A 126 -12.80 -0.85 -7.08
C LEU A 126 -13.69 -1.62 -6.08
N CYS A 127 -13.53 -1.39 -4.78
CA CYS A 127 -14.40 -1.96 -3.75
C CYS A 127 -15.85 -1.51 -3.93
N LEU A 128 -16.10 -0.23 -4.25
CA LEU A 128 -17.46 0.26 -4.53
C LEU A 128 -18.06 -0.42 -5.76
N LYS A 129 -17.30 -0.59 -6.84
CA LYS A 129 -17.72 -1.37 -8.03
C LYS A 129 -18.11 -2.80 -7.68
N LEU A 130 -17.44 -3.40 -6.70
CA LEU A 130 -17.69 -4.75 -6.19
C LEU A 130 -18.73 -4.81 -5.05
N LYS A 131 -19.42 -3.70 -4.74
CA LYS A 131 -20.39 -3.60 -3.63
C LYS A 131 -19.79 -3.91 -2.24
N LYS A 132 -18.49 -3.67 -2.07
CA LYS A 132 -17.73 -3.83 -0.82
C LYS A 132 -17.59 -2.49 -0.09
N GLY A 133 -18.72 -1.90 0.32
CA GLY A 133 -18.77 -0.55 0.91
C GLY A 133 -17.88 -0.37 2.14
N ASN A 134 -17.98 -1.28 3.12
CA ASN A 134 -17.20 -1.19 4.35
C ASN A 134 -15.70 -1.27 4.09
N GLU A 135 -15.26 -2.21 3.23
CA GLU A 135 -13.86 -2.31 2.84
C GLU A 135 -13.39 -1.05 2.10
N SER A 136 -14.23 -0.49 1.22
CA SER A 136 -13.92 0.78 0.55
C SER A 136 -13.64 1.90 1.55
N PHE A 137 -14.48 2.02 2.58
CA PHE A 137 -14.30 3.01 3.63
C PHE A 137 -13.02 2.77 4.42
N GLU A 138 -12.74 1.52 4.80
CA GLU A 138 -11.49 1.16 5.49
C GLU A 138 -10.24 1.47 4.66
N PHE A 139 -10.24 1.18 3.36
CA PHE A 139 -9.12 1.51 2.48
C PHE A 139 -8.95 3.02 2.31
N MET A 140 -10.03 3.80 2.24
CA MET A 140 -9.98 5.26 2.23
C MET A 140 -9.30 5.79 3.49
N GLU A 141 -9.79 5.38 4.66
CA GLU A 141 -9.24 5.82 5.95
C GLU A 141 -7.78 5.41 6.11
N ARG A 142 -7.42 4.18 5.70
CA ARG A 142 -6.02 3.71 5.73
C ARG A 142 -5.14 4.55 4.82
N GLY A 143 -5.61 4.88 3.61
CA GLY A 143 -4.91 5.76 2.68
C GLY A 143 -4.62 7.13 3.30
N LYS A 144 -5.63 7.77 3.92
CA LYS A 144 -5.47 9.05 4.63
C LYS A 144 -4.49 8.94 5.79
N SER A 145 -4.61 7.91 6.63
CA SER A 145 -3.71 7.71 7.77
C SER A 145 -2.25 7.54 7.34
N ARG A 146 -1.98 6.87 6.22
CA ARG A 146 -0.61 6.72 5.69
C ARG A 146 -0.03 8.06 5.21
N VAL A 147 -0.81 8.84 4.47
CA VAL A 147 -0.40 10.19 4.03
C VAL A 147 -0.16 11.10 5.23
N PHE A 148 -1.02 11.03 6.25
CA PHE A 148 -0.85 11.81 7.47
C PHE A 148 0.43 11.46 8.23
N LEU A 149 0.74 10.16 8.37
CA LEU A 149 1.99 9.72 8.99
C LEU A 149 3.23 10.18 8.21
N ASP A 150 3.17 10.12 6.87
CA ASP A 150 4.25 10.60 6.02
C ASP A 150 4.51 12.10 6.25
N LEU A 151 3.43 12.90 6.36
CA LEU A 151 3.54 14.33 6.66
C LEU A 151 4.12 14.58 8.05
N LEU A 152 3.66 13.87 9.07
CA LEU A 152 4.21 14.00 10.43
C LEU A 152 5.70 13.69 10.45
N ALA A 153 6.10 12.59 9.83
CA ALA A 153 7.50 12.18 9.79
C ALA A 153 8.38 13.19 9.01
N ALA A 154 7.85 13.82 7.96
CA ALA A 154 8.55 14.88 7.22
C ALA A 154 8.75 16.18 8.03
N THR A 155 7.92 16.40 9.06
CA THR A 155 8.03 17.58 9.95
C THR A 155 8.84 17.32 11.22
N GLU A 156 9.42 16.12 11.38
CA GLU A 156 10.06 15.63 12.60
C GLU A 156 9.16 15.65 13.86
N ILE A 157 7.86 15.96 13.70
CA ILE A 157 6.89 15.95 14.78
C ILE A 157 6.58 14.50 15.15
N LYS A 158 6.96 14.11 16.37
CA LYS A 158 6.62 12.81 16.94
C LYS A 158 5.38 12.97 17.83
N PRO A 159 4.22 12.40 17.47
CA PRO A 159 3.04 12.45 18.32
C PRO A 159 3.35 11.89 19.71
N SER A 160 2.94 12.60 20.77
CA SER A 160 3.11 12.11 22.13
C SER A 160 2.00 11.11 22.46
N VAL A 161 2.38 9.98 23.04
CA VAL A 161 1.44 8.99 23.57
C VAL A 161 1.86 8.70 25.01
N LYS A 162 0.88 8.57 25.91
CA LYS A 162 1.16 8.23 27.30
C LYS A 162 1.67 6.79 27.38
N VAL A 163 2.97 6.62 27.59
CA VAL A 163 3.57 5.29 27.69
C VAL A 163 3.36 4.71 29.09
N THR A 164 2.47 3.72 29.19
CA THR A 164 2.29 2.94 30.43
C THR A 164 3.46 1.96 30.63
N PRO A 165 3.70 1.44 31.85
CA PRO A 165 4.77 0.47 32.09
C PRO A 165 4.65 -0.78 31.21
N LYS A 166 3.42 -1.26 30.98
CA LYS A 166 3.17 -2.41 30.10
C LYS A 166 3.44 -2.08 28.63
N LEU A 167 3.04 -0.90 28.14
CA LEU A 167 3.40 -0.49 26.78
C LEU A 167 4.92 -0.39 26.63
N ARG A 168 5.61 0.20 27.61
CA ARG A 168 7.08 0.31 27.59
C ARG A 168 7.75 -1.05 27.42
N SER A 169 7.34 -2.04 28.21
CA SER A 169 7.88 -3.40 28.12
C SER A 169 7.73 -4.01 26.72
N LEU A 170 6.58 -3.81 26.06
CA LEU A 170 6.35 -4.31 24.71
C LEU A 170 7.18 -3.56 23.65
N LEU A 171 7.36 -2.25 23.83
CA LEU A 171 8.20 -1.43 22.96
C LEU A 171 9.69 -1.77 23.10
N ASP A 172 10.14 -2.10 24.31
CA ASP A 172 11.52 -2.55 24.54
C ASP A 172 11.78 -3.89 23.84
N GLU A 173 10.81 -4.83 23.89
CA GLU A 173 10.90 -6.10 23.16
C GLU A 173 10.86 -5.90 21.62
N GLU A 174 10.02 -4.98 21.13
CA GLU A 174 10.03 -4.56 19.71
C GLU A 174 11.41 -4.05 19.29
N GLU A 175 11.99 -3.15 20.09
CA GLU A 175 13.29 -2.54 19.80
C GLU A 175 14.43 -3.57 19.74
N ASP A 176 14.44 -4.56 20.64
CA ASP A 176 15.41 -5.65 20.65
C ASP A 176 15.42 -6.45 19.34
N TYR A 177 14.24 -6.71 18.76
CA TYR A 177 14.14 -7.39 17.47
C TYR A 177 14.59 -6.49 16.31
N LEU A 178 14.25 -5.19 16.35
CA LEU A 178 14.68 -4.23 15.33
C LEU A 178 16.20 -4.04 15.32
N ILE A 179 16.84 -4.04 16.50
CA ILE A 179 18.31 -4.02 16.63
C ILE A 179 18.93 -5.24 15.93
N LYS A 180 18.42 -6.44 16.19
CA LYS A 180 18.92 -7.68 15.55
C LYS A 180 18.81 -7.61 14.03
N LEU A 181 17.70 -7.08 13.50
CA LEU A 181 17.52 -6.87 12.07
C LEU A 181 18.55 -5.86 11.49
N ARG A 182 18.84 -4.76 12.20
CA ARG A 182 19.88 -3.79 11.81
C ARG A 182 21.28 -4.42 11.75
N GLU A 183 21.61 -5.24 12.73
CA GLU A 183 22.90 -5.94 12.79
C GLU A 183 23.07 -6.89 11.60
N ILE A 184 22.02 -7.66 11.27
CA ILE A 184 22.00 -8.53 10.09
C ILE A 184 22.21 -7.70 8.83
N GLN A 185 21.44 -6.62 8.62
CA GLN A 185 21.58 -5.76 7.43
C GLN A 185 22.99 -5.16 7.30
N THR A 186 23.56 -4.68 8.42
CA THR A 186 24.91 -4.10 8.43
C THR A 186 25.96 -5.15 8.03
N ARG A 187 25.82 -6.39 8.50
CA ARG A 187 26.69 -7.51 8.12
C ARG A 187 26.61 -7.79 6.61
N HIS A 188 25.42 -7.71 6.03
CA HIS A 188 25.20 -7.91 4.58
C HIS A 188 25.93 -6.90 3.72
N LEU A 189 25.78 -5.62 4.07
CA LEU A 189 26.43 -4.52 3.35
C LEU A 189 27.95 -4.64 3.38
N ARG A 190 28.51 -5.15 4.49
CA ARG A 190 29.97 -5.33 4.66
C ARG A 190 30.53 -6.55 3.91
N GLN A 191 29.80 -7.67 3.84
CA GLN A 191 30.37 -8.95 3.38
C GLN A 191 30.19 -9.23 1.88
N LYS A 192 29.37 -8.48 1.13
CA LYS A 192 29.03 -8.75 -0.30
C LYS A 192 28.62 -10.20 -0.63
N LYS A 193 28.37 -11.03 0.39
CA LYS A 193 27.97 -12.44 0.29
C LYS A 193 26.48 -12.52 0.57
N ILE A 194 25.69 -12.70 -0.48
CA ILE A 194 24.28 -13.10 -0.39
C ILE A 194 24.26 -14.60 -0.08
N THR A 195 24.59 -14.94 1.16
CA THR A 195 24.32 -16.28 1.68
C THR A 195 23.89 -16.08 3.12
N ILE A 196 22.65 -15.63 3.30
CA ILE A 196 21.94 -15.83 4.57
C ILE A 196 21.37 -17.24 4.50
N GLU A 197 21.47 -17.96 5.60
CA GLU A 197 20.49 -18.98 5.94
C GLU A 197 19.10 -18.32 5.90
N LEU A 198 18.35 -18.52 4.82
CA LEU A 198 17.06 -17.86 4.52
C LEU A 198 16.03 -17.82 5.67
N GLY A 199 16.24 -18.51 6.79
CA GLY A 199 15.33 -18.57 7.93
C GLY A 199 15.60 -17.62 9.11
N GLU A 200 16.76 -16.97 9.25
CA GLU A 200 17.04 -16.14 10.45
C GLU A 200 16.17 -14.87 10.50
N ILE A 201 16.13 -14.13 9.39
CA ILE A 201 15.30 -12.91 9.26
C ILE A 201 13.82 -13.26 9.45
N ASP A 202 13.35 -14.33 8.81
CA ASP A 202 11.95 -14.71 8.86
C ASP A 202 11.51 -15.11 10.29
N LYS A 203 12.37 -15.79 11.07
CA LYS A 203 12.11 -16.08 12.49
C LYS A 203 12.00 -14.81 13.34
N ILE A 204 12.84 -13.80 13.10
CA ILE A 204 12.77 -12.53 13.82
C ILE A 204 11.48 -11.79 13.46
N LEU A 205 11.13 -11.75 12.17
CA LEU A 205 9.89 -11.13 11.70
C LEU A 205 8.64 -11.83 12.26
N GLU A 206 8.66 -13.14 12.43
CA GLU A 206 7.56 -13.89 13.06
C GLU A 206 7.35 -13.46 14.51
N LYS A 207 8.43 -13.39 15.30
CA LYS A 207 8.38 -12.93 16.70
C LYS A 207 7.93 -11.48 16.81
N LEU A 208 8.48 -10.61 15.97
CA LEU A 208 8.08 -9.20 15.91
C LEU A 208 6.59 -9.06 15.58
N GLY A 209 6.06 -9.92 14.70
CA GLY A 209 4.63 -9.97 14.39
C GLY A 209 3.74 -10.34 15.58
N VAL A 210 4.24 -11.14 16.53
CA VAL A 210 3.52 -11.44 17.79
C VAL A 210 3.48 -10.20 18.68
N VAL A 211 4.63 -9.56 18.92
CA VAL A 211 4.72 -8.31 19.70
C VAL A 211 3.82 -7.22 19.12
N TYR A 212 3.77 -7.09 17.79
CA TYR A 212 2.90 -6.14 17.12
C TYR A 212 1.42 -6.36 17.42
N LYS A 213 0.96 -7.61 17.43
CA LYS A 213 -0.42 -7.95 17.78
C LYS A 213 -0.71 -7.67 19.25
N GLU A 214 0.25 -7.94 20.14
CA GLU A 214 0.08 -7.65 21.57
C GLU A 214 -0.04 -6.14 21.84
N ILE A 215 0.79 -5.31 21.20
CA ILE A 215 0.69 -3.84 21.27
C ILE A 215 -0.67 -3.39 20.74
N GLU A 216 -1.13 -3.94 19.62
CA GLU A 216 -2.42 -3.58 19.02
C GLU A 216 -3.60 -3.87 19.93
N VAL A 217 -3.61 -5.04 20.59
CA VAL A 217 -4.66 -5.40 21.54
C VAL A 217 -4.58 -4.55 22.82
N PHE A 218 -3.36 -4.23 23.27
CA PHE A 218 -3.15 -3.54 24.53
C PHE A 218 -3.42 -2.02 24.45
N ASP A 219 -2.96 -1.36 23.39
CA ASP A 219 -3.06 0.09 23.23
C ASP A 219 -3.44 0.49 21.78
N PRO A 220 -4.74 0.39 21.42
CA PRO A 220 -5.22 0.77 20.09
C PRO A 220 -4.99 2.25 19.76
N GLU A 221 -4.97 3.13 20.77
CA GLU A 221 -4.71 4.56 20.59
C GLU A 221 -3.26 4.80 20.16
N TYR A 222 -2.29 4.13 20.81
CA TYR A 222 -0.90 4.15 20.37
C TYR A 222 -0.76 3.69 18.92
N VAL A 223 -1.42 2.59 18.53
CA VAL A 223 -1.33 2.06 17.16
C VAL A 223 -1.97 3.01 16.14
N PHE A 224 -3.11 3.62 16.47
CA PHE A 224 -3.71 4.65 15.63
C PHE A 224 -2.76 5.82 15.41
N ILE A 225 -2.23 6.39 16.49
CA ILE A 225 -1.39 7.60 16.46
C ILE A 225 -0.02 7.35 15.81
N ARG A 226 0.63 6.21 16.11
CA ARG A 226 2.03 5.95 15.72
C ARG A 226 2.16 5.06 14.51
N ARG A 227 1.17 4.18 14.25
CA ARG A 227 1.20 3.23 13.13
C ARG A 227 0.11 3.50 12.08
N GLY A 228 -0.78 4.47 12.32
CA GLY A 228 -1.73 4.96 11.31
C GLY A 228 -2.74 3.89 10.92
N LYS A 229 -3.16 3.08 11.90
CA LYS A 229 -4.23 2.09 11.71
C LYS A 229 -5.55 2.75 12.10
N PRO A 230 -6.39 3.18 11.16
CA PRO A 230 -7.66 3.83 11.46
C PRO A 230 -8.63 2.87 12.14
N LEU A 231 -9.60 3.42 12.86
CA LEU A 231 -10.75 2.67 13.36
C LEU A 231 -11.56 2.09 12.19
N SER A 232 -12.04 0.87 12.36
CA SER A 232 -13.00 0.25 11.45
C SER A 232 -14.34 0.97 11.48
N PHE A 233 -15.17 0.70 10.46
CA PHE A 233 -16.56 1.19 10.41
C PHE A 233 -17.30 0.92 11.74
N THR A 234 -17.27 -0.32 12.23
CA THR A 234 -17.97 -0.72 13.46
C THR A 234 -17.46 0.01 14.70
N GLU A 235 -16.15 0.24 14.80
CA GLU A 235 -15.56 0.97 15.92
C GLU A 235 -15.97 2.44 15.90
N ILE A 236 -15.96 3.08 14.72
CA ILE A 236 -16.45 4.46 14.55
C ILE A 236 -17.92 4.55 14.94
N GLN A 237 -18.76 3.60 14.51
CA GLN A 237 -20.15 3.56 14.94
C GLN A 237 -20.31 3.44 16.46
N GLY A 238 -19.47 2.63 17.11
CA GLY A 238 -19.43 2.52 18.57
C GLY A 238 -19.09 3.84 19.25
N VAL A 239 -18.08 4.54 18.74
CA VAL A 239 -17.69 5.89 19.22
C VAL A 239 -18.85 6.86 19.06
N LEU A 240 -19.47 6.94 17.88
CA LEU A 240 -20.61 7.82 17.63
C LEU A 240 -21.81 7.50 18.55
N THR A 241 -22.08 6.21 18.79
CA THR A 241 -23.18 5.75 19.68
C THR A 241 -22.94 6.17 21.13
N SER A 242 -21.70 6.03 21.61
CA SER A 242 -21.33 6.38 22.99
C SER A 242 -21.56 7.86 23.33
N GLN A 243 -21.56 8.72 22.31
CA GLN A 243 -21.82 10.17 22.45
C GLN A 243 -23.32 10.50 22.61
N LYS A 244 -24.22 9.51 22.58
CA LYS A 244 -25.66 9.61 22.87
C LYS A 244 -26.44 10.67 22.04
N LYS A 245 -25.97 10.99 20.84
CA LYS A 245 -26.64 11.92 19.90
C LYS A 245 -26.91 11.25 18.55
N ASP A 246 -27.78 11.86 17.75
CA ASP A 246 -28.00 11.52 16.34
C ASP A 246 -26.83 12.02 15.47
N THR A 247 -25.62 11.55 15.81
CA THR A 247 -24.39 12.01 15.17
C THR A 247 -24.18 11.24 13.88
N VAL A 248 -23.87 12.00 12.83
CA VAL A 248 -23.47 11.49 11.53
C VAL A 248 -22.08 12.01 11.21
N LEU A 249 -21.18 11.10 10.85
CA LEU A 249 -19.89 11.43 10.26
C LEU A 249 -20.02 11.38 8.73
N VAL A 250 -19.59 12.45 8.06
CA VAL A 250 -19.57 12.55 6.61
C VAL A 250 -18.12 12.69 6.17
N GLU A 251 -17.65 11.70 5.43
CA GLU A 251 -16.32 11.67 4.83
C GLU A 251 -16.43 11.65 3.31
N TYR A 252 -15.42 12.16 2.61
CA TYR A 252 -15.42 12.14 1.15
C TYR A 252 -14.10 11.60 0.58
N PHE A 253 -14.20 11.05 -0.62
CA PHE A 253 -13.07 10.58 -1.42
C PHE A 253 -13.25 11.01 -2.87
N THR A 254 -12.29 11.78 -3.37
CA THR A 254 -12.36 12.36 -4.71
C THR A 254 -11.50 11.55 -5.68
N ILE A 255 -12.10 11.17 -6.80
CA ILE A 255 -11.40 10.72 -8.00
C ILE A 255 -11.60 11.74 -9.13
N LYS A 256 -10.96 11.53 -10.28
CA LYS A 256 -10.90 12.50 -11.38
C LYS A 256 -12.25 13.11 -11.77
N ASP A 257 -13.30 12.31 -11.83
CA ASP A 257 -14.63 12.68 -12.34
C ASP A 257 -15.76 12.46 -11.31
N LYS A 258 -15.45 12.03 -10.09
CA LYS A 258 -16.46 11.69 -9.06
C LYS A 258 -15.96 12.00 -7.66
N VAL A 259 -16.90 12.36 -6.78
CA VAL A 259 -16.73 12.36 -5.34
C VAL A 259 -17.61 11.27 -4.75
N PHE A 260 -17.01 10.37 -3.97
CA PHE A 260 -17.74 9.44 -3.12
C PHE A 260 -17.90 10.07 -1.75
N ILE A 261 -19.11 10.06 -1.20
CA ILE A 261 -19.42 10.58 0.13
C ILE A 261 -19.85 9.40 0.99
N PHE A 262 -19.05 9.09 2.01
CA PHE A 262 -19.31 8.06 2.99
C PHE A 262 -20.02 8.68 4.18
N ILE A 263 -21.18 8.12 4.53
CA ILE A 263 -22.02 8.59 5.61
C ILE A 263 -22.10 7.47 6.66
N VAL A 264 -21.54 7.74 7.83
CA VAL A 264 -21.52 6.84 8.98
C VAL A 264 -22.45 7.41 10.05
N SER A 265 -23.53 6.71 10.34
CA SER A 265 -24.53 7.09 11.33
C SER A 265 -24.37 6.27 12.61
N SER A 266 -24.68 6.86 13.77
CA SER A 266 -24.76 6.15 15.04
C SER A 266 -25.96 5.18 15.12
N LYS A 267 -26.97 5.37 14.26
CA LYS A 267 -28.22 4.58 14.27
C LYS A 267 -28.26 3.53 13.17
N ASP A 268 -27.77 3.85 11.98
CA ASP A 268 -27.87 2.96 10.82
C ASP A 268 -26.81 1.87 10.86
N LYS A 269 -27.22 0.60 10.81
CA LYS A 269 -26.26 -0.53 10.83
C LYS A 269 -25.43 -0.69 9.55
N LYS A 270 -25.65 0.16 8.54
CA LYS A 270 -25.00 0.05 7.23
C LYS A 270 -24.38 1.39 6.86
N LEU A 271 -23.17 1.31 6.32
CA LEU A 271 -22.51 2.43 5.67
C LEU A 271 -23.34 2.89 4.47
N GLN A 272 -23.65 4.18 4.42
CA GLN A 272 -24.26 4.80 3.25
C GLN A 272 -23.17 5.43 2.40
N VAL A 273 -23.27 5.29 1.08
CA VAL A 273 -22.30 5.85 0.14
C VAL A 273 -23.04 6.56 -0.99
N GLU A 274 -22.89 7.88 -1.05
CA GLU A 274 -23.41 8.72 -2.12
C GLU A 274 -22.31 8.98 -3.16
N THR A 275 -22.70 9.12 -4.43
CA THR A 275 -21.76 9.43 -5.52
C THR A 275 -22.19 10.70 -6.23
N VAL A 276 -21.31 11.69 -6.24
CA VAL A 276 -21.51 12.96 -6.92
C VAL A 276 -20.60 13.00 -8.14
N LEU A 277 -21.19 13.13 -9.34
CA LEU A 277 -20.43 13.32 -10.57
C LEU A 277 -19.91 14.75 -10.65
N ILE A 278 -18.62 14.90 -11.00
CA ILE A 278 -18.03 16.21 -11.26
C ILE A 278 -18.13 16.46 -12.77
N SER A 279 -19.05 17.32 -13.18
CA SER A 279 -19.18 17.73 -14.59
C SER A 279 -17.90 18.43 -15.06
N GLN A 280 -17.49 18.14 -16.30
CA GLN A 280 -16.32 18.78 -16.93
C GLN A 280 -16.42 20.31 -16.91
N GLU A 281 -17.62 20.86 -17.14
CA GLU A 281 -17.90 22.30 -17.09
C GLU A 281 -17.60 22.92 -15.71
N ARG A 282 -18.01 22.28 -14.61
CA ARG A 282 -17.68 22.76 -13.24
C ARG A 282 -16.19 22.72 -12.94
N LEU A 283 -15.48 21.70 -13.43
CA LEU A 283 -14.03 21.61 -13.26
C LEU A 283 -13.32 22.73 -14.03
N THR A 284 -13.72 22.97 -15.28
CA THR A 284 -13.21 24.07 -16.09
C THR A 284 -13.48 25.42 -15.42
N LEU A 285 -14.71 25.67 -14.97
CA LEU A 285 -15.09 26.92 -14.30
C LEU A 285 -14.31 27.15 -13.00
N TYR A 286 -14.05 26.09 -12.22
CA TYR A 286 -13.25 26.20 -10.99
C TYR A 286 -11.79 26.55 -11.30
N ILE A 287 -11.19 25.89 -12.30
CA ILE A 287 -9.81 26.16 -12.72
C ILE A 287 -9.69 27.59 -13.25
N GLU A 288 -10.59 28.03 -14.12
CA GLU A 288 -10.61 29.38 -14.67
C GLU A 288 -10.75 30.45 -13.57
N ASN A 289 -11.65 30.25 -12.60
CA ASN A 289 -11.81 31.16 -11.48
C ASN A 289 -10.60 31.18 -10.54
N TYR A 290 -9.97 30.03 -10.28
CA TYR A 290 -8.77 29.94 -9.45
C TYR A 290 -7.61 30.72 -10.07
N TRP A 291 -7.33 30.53 -11.36
CA TRP A 291 -6.29 31.28 -12.08
C TRP A 291 -6.60 32.77 -12.25
N SER A 292 -7.88 33.15 -12.20
CA SER A 292 -8.28 34.57 -12.22
C SER A 292 -8.11 35.26 -10.87
N SER A 293 -7.94 34.47 -9.79
CA SER A 293 -7.87 34.94 -8.40
C SER A 293 -6.46 34.90 -7.78
N VAL A 294 -5.48 34.37 -8.52
CA VAL A 294 -4.04 34.30 -8.17
C VAL A 294 -3.26 35.25 -9.06
#